data_AF-A0A966WVZ1-F1
#
_entry.id   AF-A0A966WVZ1-F1
#
_cell.length_a   1.000
_cell.length_b   1.000
_cell.length_c   1.000
_cell.angle_alpha   90.00
_cell.angle_beta   90.00
_cell.angle_gamma   90.00
#
_symmetry.space_group_name_H-M   'P 1'
#
loop_
_entity.id
_entity.type
_entity.pdbx_description
1 polymer ?
#
loop_
_entity_poly.entity_id
_entity_poly.type
_entity_poly.pdbx_seq_one_letter_code
_entity_poly.pdbx_strand_id
1 'polypeptide(L)'
;MAQQLEAVFRFLAQIQHDSALRAQLNEVCTADEVAAIAAERGISFAPATLLELFERCNEAPIARSGLMDEKLIRVYLRRESLA
;
A
#
# COMPACT_ATOMS: atom_id res chain seq x y z
N MET A 1 -7.77 -10.31 -10.43
CA MET A 1 -6.84 -9.17 -10.27
C MET A 1 -7.55 -7.85 -9.98
N ALA A 2 -8.59 -7.45 -10.73
CA ALA A 2 -9.27 -6.15 -10.53
C ALA A 2 -9.80 -5.91 -9.09
N GLN A 3 -10.46 -6.90 -8.46
CA GLN A 3 -10.95 -6.76 -7.07
C GLN A 3 -9.84 -6.62 -6.02
N GLN A 4 -8.67 -7.23 -6.27
CA GLN A 4 -7.52 -7.13 -5.36
C GLN A 4 -6.85 -5.76 -5.47
N LEU A 5 -6.72 -5.23 -6.69
CA LEU A 5 -6.24 -3.87 -6.94
C LEU A 5 -7.18 -2.83 -6.31
N GLU A 6 -8.49 -3.00 -6.46
CA GLU A 6 -9.48 -2.12 -5.84
C GLU A 6 -9.38 -2.13 -4.31
N ALA A 7 -9.20 -3.30 -3.70
CA ALA A 7 -8.97 -3.43 -2.26
C ALA A 7 -7.69 -2.68 -1.81
N VAL A 8 -6.58 -2.84 -2.54
CA VAL A 8 -5.34 -2.10 -2.27
C VAL A 8 -5.57 -0.59 -2.40
N PHE A 9 -6.17 -0.12 -3.49
CA PHE A 9 -6.43 1.32 -3.66
C PHE A 9 -7.37 1.89 -2.60
N ARG A 10 -8.37 1.12 -2.17
CA ARG A 10 -9.26 1.51 -1.07
C ARG A 10 -8.53 1.62 0.25
N PHE A 11 -7.58 0.72 0.53
CA PHE A 11 -6.70 0.81 1.70
C PHE A 11 -5.78 2.04 1.61
N LEU A 12 -5.12 2.24 0.46
CA LEU A 12 -4.23 3.38 0.23
C LEU A 12 -4.96 4.74 0.37
N ALA A 13 -6.23 4.81 -0.04
CA ALA A 13 -7.04 6.01 0.14
C ALA A 13 -7.23 6.39 1.62
N GLN A 14 -7.31 5.40 2.52
CA GLN A 14 -7.47 5.65 3.96
C GLN A 14 -6.21 6.25 4.58
N ILE A 15 -5.03 5.89 4.09
CA ILE A 15 -3.75 6.42 4.57
C ILE A 15 -3.68 7.96 4.44
N GLN A 16 -4.32 8.52 3.41
CA GLN A 16 -4.37 9.99 3.23
C GLN A 16 -5.19 10.72 4.30
N HIS A 17 -6.18 10.04 4.87
CA HIS A 17 -7.12 10.62 5.82
C HIS A 17 -6.90 10.17 7.27
N ASP A 18 -6.16 9.09 7.49
CA ASP A 18 -5.89 8.49 8.79
C ASP A 18 -4.38 8.60 9.12
N SER A 19 -4.03 9.64 9.89
CA SER A 19 -2.66 9.89 10.33
C SER A 19 -2.13 8.82 11.30
N ALA A 20 -3.02 8.12 12.01
CA ALA A 20 -2.64 7.02 12.90
C ALA A 20 -2.29 5.77 12.08
N LEU A 21 -3.08 5.46 11.04
CA LEU A 21 -2.74 4.40 10.08
C LEU A 21 -1.40 4.68 9.39
N ARG A 22 -1.16 5.94 9.00
CA ARG A 22 0.10 6.41 8.43
C ARG A 22 1.28 6.22 9.37
N ALA A 23 1.13 6.51 10.66
CA ALA A 23 2.17 6.24 11.66
C ALA A 23 2.43 4.73 11.79
N GLN A 24 1.37 3.92 11.87
CA GLN A 24 1.45 2.46 11.97
C GLN A 24 2.16 1.85 10.76
N LEU A 25 1.88 2.35 9.54
CA LEU A 25 2.53 1.90 8.31
C LEU A 25 4.00 2.34 8.19
N ASN A 26 4.42 3.40 8.88
CA ASN A 26 5.82 3.79 8.93
C ASN A 26 6.68 2.88 9.81
N GLU A 27 6.06 2.18 10.77
CA GLU A 27 6.73 1.19 11.61
C GLU A 27 6.86 -0.18 10.92
N VAL A 28 6.10 -0.38 9.85
CA VAL A 28 6.04 -1.63 9.09
C VAL A 28 7.13 -1.68 8.02
N CYS A 29 7.73 -2.86 7.85
CA CYS A 29 8.82 -3.06 6.90
C CYS A 29 8.45 -3.96 5.72
N THR A 30 7.37 -4.73 5.80
CA THR A 30 7.03 -5.75 4.80
C THR A 30 5.60 -5.64 4.26
N ALA A 31 5.38 -6.09 3.01
CA ALA A 31 4.06 -6.12 2.39
C ALA A 31 3.05 -7.04 3.11
N ASP A 32 3.55 -8.06 3.82
CA ASP A 32 2.74 -9.01 4.58
C ASP A 32 2.13 -8.33 5.82
N GLU A 33 2.95 -7.56 6.54
CA GLU A 33 2.50 -6.73 7.66
C GLU A 33 1.51 -5.64 7.21
N VAL A 34 1.72 -5.02 6.04
CA VAL A 34 0.76 -4.07 5.48
C VAL A 34 -0.58 -4.75 5.18
N ALA A 35 -0.57 -5.96 4.63
CA ALA A 35 -1.78 -6.75 4.38
C ALA A 35 -2.48 -7.16 5.68
N ALA A 36 -1.72 -7.48 6.74
CA ALA A 36 -2.27 -7.76 8.07
C ALA A 36 -2.99 -6.54 8.65
N ILE A 37 -2.40 -5.35 8.58
CA ILE A 37 -3.01 -4.09 9.05
C ILE A 37 -4.26 -3.75 8.25
N ALA A 38 -4.25 -4.01 6.94
CA ALA A 38 -5.43 -3.85 6.10
C ALA A 38 -6.54 -4.82 6.53
N ALA A 39 -6.19 -6.07 6.85
CA ALA A 39 -7.15 -7.10 7.28
C ALA A 39 -7.82 -6.75 8.61
N GLU A 40 -7.08 -6.17 9.57
CA GLU A 40 -7.64 -5.63 10.82
C GLU A 40 -8.69 -4.53 10.57
N ARG A 41 -8.60 -3.83 9.45
CA ARG A 41 -9.54 -2.79 9.00
C ARG A 41 -10.62 -3.30 8.06
N GLY A 42 -10.73 -4.62 7.88
CA GLY A 42 -11.73 -5.26 7.03
C GLY A 42 -11.41 -5.22 5.53
N ILE A 43 -10.17 -4.90 5.16
CA ILE A 43 -9.71 -4.91 3.77
C ILE A 43 -8.70 -6.04 3.60
N SER A 44 -9.01 -7.04 2.77
CA SER A 44 -8.10 -8.15 2.50
C SER A 44 -7.60 -8.10 1.06
N PHE A 45 -6.29 -8.14 0.89
CA PHE A 45 -5.61 -8.29 -0.40
C PHE A 45 -4.37 -9.16 -0.22
N ALA A 46 -3.90 -9.78 -1.30
CA ALA A 46 -2.68 -10.55 -1.28
C ALA A 46 -1.46 -9.61 -1.21
N PRO A 47 -0.46 -9.89 -0.34
CA PRO A 47 0.79 -9.12 -0.27
C PRO A 47 1.50 -9.03 -1.63
N ALA A 48 1.40 -10.10 -2.44
CA ALA A 48 1.93 -10.15 -3.80
C ALA A 48 1.36 -9.04 -4.69
N THR A 49 0.05 -8.72 -4.57
CA THR A 49 -0.60 -7.64 -5.33
C THR A 49 -0.01 -6.27 -4.98
N LEU A 50 0.35 -6.05 -3.72
CA LEU A 50 0.99 -4.81 -3.27
C LEU A 50 2.42 -4.70 -3.82
N LEU A 51 3.18 -5.80 -3.80
CA LEU A 51 4.53 -5.86 -4.37
C LEU A 51 4.51 -5.61 -5.89
N GLU A 52 3.60 -6.27 -6.63
CA GLU A 52 3.41 -6.03 -8.06
C GLU A 52 3.08 -4.55 -8.35
N LEU A 53 2.28 -3.90 -7.50
CA LEU A 53 1.98 -2.47 -7.61
C LEU A 53 3.23 -1.60 -7.40
N PHE A 54 4.06 -1.91 -6.39
CA PHE A 54 5.32 -1.20 -6.16
C PHE A 54 6.29 -1.37 -7.33
N GLU A 55 6.41 -2.59 -7.87
CA GLU A 55 7.22 -2.87 -9.05
C GLU A 55 6.70 -2.12 -10.29
N ARG A 56 5.38 -2.09 -10.52
CA ARG A 56 4.76 -1.32 -11.61
C ARG A 56 4.91 0.19 -11.43
N CYS A 57 4.96 0.67 -10.20
CA CYS A 57 5.28 2.08 -9.90
C CYS A 57 6.77 2.41 -10.07
N ASN A 58 7.60 1.43 -10.44
CA ASN A 58 9.05 1.54 -10.65
C ASN A 58 9.81 1.94 -9.37
N GLU A 59 9.29 1.50 -8.21
CA GLU A 59 9.93 1.74 -6.92
C GLU A 59 10.64 0.46 -6.49
N ALA A 60 11.98 0.50 -6.51
CA ALA A 60 12.86 -0.65 -6.28
C ALA A 60 12.44 -1.55 -5.09
N PRO A 61 12.67 -2.88 -5.17
CA PRO A 61 12.24 -3.88 -4.18
C PRO A 61 12.90 -3.76 -2.78
N ILE A 62 13.70 -2.71 -2.56
CA ILE A 62 14.43 -2.46 -1.31
C ILE A 62 14.20 -1.00 -0.91
N ALA A 63 13.06 -0.70 -0.31
CA ALA A 63 12.86 0.57 0.37
C ALA A 63 13.35 0.44 1.81
N ARG A 64 14.66 0.70 2.02
CA ARG A 64 15.25 0.90 3.35
C ARG A 64 14.40 1.85 4.19
N SER A 65 14.28 1.50 5.48
CA SER A 65 13.57 2.18 6.57
C SER A 65 13.13 3.63 6.34
N GLY A 66 11.84 3.90 6.58
CA GLY A 66 11.34 5.22 6.98
C GLY A 66 10.57 6.03 5.91
N LEU A 67 10.29 5.48 4.74
CA LEU A 67 9.65 6.21 3.63
C LEU A 67 8.49 5.42 3.00
N MET A 68 7.76 4.58 3.74
CA MET A 68 6.65 3.80 3.17
C MET A 68 5.47 4.69 2.78
N ASP A 69 5.21 5.76 3.53
CA ASP A 69 4.02 6.56 3.33
C ASP A 69 4.03 7.43 2.05
N GLU A 70 5.13 8.14 1.78
CA GLU A 70 5.26 8.99 0.59
C GLU A 70 5.23 8.16 -0.73
N LYS A 71 5.48 6.86 -0.62
CA LYS A 71 5.37 5.88 -1.71
C LYS A 71 3.95 5.38 -1.88
N LEU A 72 3.30 4.96 -0.79
CA LEU A 72 1.90 4.52 -0.79
C LEU A 72 0.97 5.62 -1.35
N ILE A 73 1.23 6.89 -1.01
CA ILE A 73 0.52 8.04 -1.58
C ILE A 73 0.82 8.21 -3.07
N ARG A 74 2.08 8.06 -3.52
CA ARG A 74 2.46 8.15 -4.95
C ARG A 74 1.83 7.03 -5.78
N VAL A 75 1.80 5.81 -5.27
CA VAL A 75 1.11 4.65 -5.88
C VAL A 75 -0.38 4.97 -6.05
N TYR A 76 -1.02 5.51 -5.01
CA TYR A 76 -2.42 5.91 -5.07
C TYR A 76 -2.68 7.03 -6.09
N LEU A 77 -1.82 8.05 -6.16
CA LEU A 77 -1.96 9.14 -7.12
C LEU A 77 -1.77 8.68 -8.58
N ARG A 78 -0.98 7.62 -8.81
CA ARG A 78 -0.79 7.01 -10.13
C ARG A 78 -1.89 6.03 -10.53
N ARG A 79 -2.93 5.82 -9.70
CA ARG A 79 -4.02 4.86 -9.99
C ARG A 79 -4.64 5.03 -11.38
N GLU A 80 -4.78 6.26 -11.86
CA GLU A 80 -5.38 6.54 -13.17
C GLU A 80 -4.46 6.17 -14.35
N SER A 81 -3.16 6.05 -14.14
CA SER A 81 -2.21 5.51 -15.14
C SER A 81 -2.02 3.99 -15.02
N LEU A 82 -2.52 3.36 -13.96
CA LEU A 82 -2.38 1.92 -13.69
C LEU A 82 -3.65 1.11 -13.97
N ALA A 83 -4.78 1.81 -14.17
CA ALA A 83 -6.09 1.27 -14.57
C ALA A 83 -6.10 0.77 -16.02
#